data_AF-A0A3N2H813-F1
#
_entry.id   AF-A0A3N2H813-F1
#
_cell.length_a   1.000
_cell.length_b   1.000
_cell.length_c   1.000
_cell.angle_alpha   90.00
_cell.angle_beta   90.00
_cell.angle_gamma   90.00
#
_symmetry.space_group_name_H-M   'P 1'
#
loop_
_entity.id
_entity.type
_entity.pdbx_description
1 polymer ?
#
loop_
_entity_poly.entity_id
_entity_poly.type
_entity_poly.pdbx_seq_one_letter_code
_entity_poly.pdbx_strand_id
1 'polypeptide(L)'
;MPDKIIRRLRGAAAALAVTVLFTPVHAGALLMFVFSAGRYDSSGQGGPFRSCTADSTSCEGPNVVAMIICGLVVLAGLTLAALAGIRAARPRTP
;
A
#
# COMPACT_ATOMS: atom_id res chain seq x y z
N MET A 1 -35.32 -9.00 -10.70
CA MET A 1 -34.08 -8.31 -11.16
C MET A 1 -33.52 -7.26 -10.18
N PRO A 2 -34.30 -6.47 -9.41
CA PRO A 2 -33.73 -5.37 -8.60
C PRO A 2 -32.77 -5.86 -7.49
N ASP A 3 -33.00 -7.04 -6.92
CA ASP A 3 -32.16 -7.56 -5.83
C ASP A 3 -30.71 -7.84 -6.25
N LYS A 4 -30.49 -8.21 -7.53
CA LYS A 4 -29.14 -8.43 -8.07
C LYS A 4 -28.37 -7.12 -8.19
N ILE A 5 -29.06 -6.04 -8.57
CA ILE A 5 -28.49 -4.70 -8.70
C ILE A 5 -28.15 -4.14 -7.31
N ILE A 6 -29.08 -4.25 -6.35
CA ILE A 6 -28.88 -3.79 -4.97
C ILE A 6 -27.72 -4.53 -4.30
N ARG A 7 -27.59 -5.85 -4.51
CA ARG A 7 -26.45 -6.64 -3.99
C ARG A 7 -25.11 -6.18 -4.58
N ARG A 8 -25.06 -5.91 -5.89
CA ARG A 8 -23.84 -5.40 -6.54
C ARG A 8 -23.46 -4.02 -6.04
N LEU A 9 -24.44 -3.12 -5.85
CA LEU A 9 -24.21 -1.79 -5.28
C LEU A 9 -23.66 -1.86 -3.85
N ARG A 10 -24.21 -2.75 -3.00
CA ARG A 10 -23.68 -2.98 -1.65
C ARG A 10 -22.26 -3.54 -1.66
N GLY A 11 -21.98 -4.49 -2.55
CA GLY A 11 -20.63 -5.02 -2.76
C GLY A 11 -19.64 -3.93 -3.17
N ALA A 12 -19.99 -3.11 -4.15
CA ALA A 12 -19.17 -2.00 -4.60
C ALA A 12 -18.94 -0.96 -3.49
N ALA A 13 -19.99 -0.58 -2.76
CA ALA A 13 -19.89 0.37 -1.65
C ALA A 13 -18.98 -0.16 -0.52
N ALA A 14 -19.07 -1.45 -0.18
CA ALA A 14 -18.21 -2.06 0.83
C ALA A 14 -16.74 -2.11 0.40
N ALA A 15 -16.46 -2.51 -0.86
CA ALA A 15 -15.10 -2.49 -1.40
C ALA A 15 -14.52 -1.07 -1.44
N LEU A 16 -15.32 -0.09 -1.86
CA LEU A 16 -14.92 1.31 -1.88
C LEU A 16 -14.62 1.82 -0.48
N ALA A 17 -15.50 1.56 0.49
CA ALA A 17 -15.32 2.00 1.88
C ALA A 17 -14.03 1.45 2.49
N VAL A 18 -13.73 0.17 2.27
CA VAL A 18 -12.47 -0.44 2.74
C VAL A 18 -11.27 0.16 2.01
N THR A 19 -11.36 0.41 0.72
CA THR A 19 -10.26 1.04 -0.05
C THR A 19 -9.97 2.46 0.47
N VAL A 20 -11.01 3.26 0.71
CA VAL A 20 -10.88 4.61 1.28
C VAL A 20 -10.27 4.54 2.68
N LEU A 21 -10.70 3.58 3.51
CA LEU A 21 -10.16 3.39 4.85
C LEU A 21 -8.66 3.05 4.85
N PHE A 22 -8.20 2.25 3.88
CA PHE A 22 -6.79 1.87 3.75
C PHE A 22 -5.93 2.90 3.01
N THR A 23 -6.52 3.94 2.41
CA THR A 23 -5.80 4.97 1.66
C THR A 23 -4.60 5.58 2.43
N PRO A 24 -4.69 5.97 3.72
CA PRO A 24 -3.52 6.47 4.45
C PRO A 24 -2.40 5.43 4.60
N VAL A 25 -2.75 4.15 4.74
CA VAL A 25 -1.78 3.05 4.82
C VAL A 25 -1.09 2.84 3.48
N HIS A 26 -1.85 2.85 2.38
CA HIS A 26 -1.32 2.78 1.02
C HIS A 26 -0.40 3.96 0.70
N ALA A 27 -0.79 5.18 1.09
CA ALA A 27 0.03 6.38 0.92
C ALA A 27 1.34 6.29 1.71
N GLY A 28 1.29 5.84 2.96
CA GLY A 28 2.49 5.61 3.77
C GLY A 28 3.41 4.53 3.17
N ALA A 29 2.85 3.42 2.70
CA ALA A 29 3.61 2.37 2.03
C ALA A 29 4.27 2.87 0.73
N LEU A 30 3.56 3.69 -0.06
CA LEU A 30 4.12 4.31 -1.26
C LEU A 30 5.27 5.26 -0.94
N LEU A 31 5.12 6.14 0.05
CA LEU A 31 6.18 7.03 0.49
C LEU A 31 7.41 6.24 0.96
N MET A 32 7.21 5.23 1.82
CA MET A 32 8.29 4.36 2.29
C MET A 32 8.95 3.60 1.15
N PHE A 33 8.19 3.16 0.14
CA PHE A 33 8.72 2.52 -1.05
C PHE A 33 9.64 3.47 -1.84
N VAL A 34 9.19 4.72 -2.08
CA VAL A 34 10.00 5.73 -2.78
C VAL A 34 11.29 6.02 -2.01
N PHE A 35 11.21 6.20 -0.69
CA PHE A 35 12.41 6.41 0.12
C PHE A 35 13.32 5.18 0.06
N SER A 36 12.78 3.97 0.19
CA SER A 36 13.55 2.72 0.17
C SER A 36 14.20 2.43 -1.18
N ALA A 37 13.71 3.01 -2.28
CA ALA A 37 14.32 2.87 -3.61
C ALA A 37 15.56 3.77 -3.80
N GLY A 38 15.75 4.78 -2.95
CA GLY A 38 16.91 5.66 -2.99
C GLY A 38 18.21 5.00 -2.54
N ARG A 39 19.34 5.63 -2.88
CA ARG A 39 20.64 5.36 -2.27
C ARG A 39 21.09 6.55 -1.45
N TYR A 40 21.38 6.33 -0.18
CA TYR A 40 21.71 7.40 0.76
C TYR A 40 23.10 7.25 1.31
N ASP A 41 23.71 8.39 1.59
CA ASP A 41 25.01 8.50 2.24
C ASP A 41 24.88 8.06 3.70
N SER A 42 25.53 6.95 4.03
CA SER A 42 25.54 6.38 5.39
C SER A 42 26.79 6.74 6.17
N SER A 43 27.65 7.63 5.63
CA SER A 43 28.89 8.08 6.29
C SER A 43 28.67 8.99 7.50
N GLY A 44 27.41 9.37 7.76
CA GLY A 44 27.03 10.28 8.84
C GLY A 44 27.14 11.77 8.46
N GLN A 45 27.55 12.10 7.23
CA GLN A 45 27.64 13.48 6.77
C GLN A 45 26.35 13.94 6.08
N GLY A 46 25.74 15.03 6.57
CA GLY A 46 24.63 15.72 5.88
C GLY A 46 23.22 15.17 6.10
N GLY A 47 23.02 14.29 7.08
CA GLY A 47 21.70 13.86 7.56
C GLY A 47 21.13 12.61 6.89
N PRO A 48 20.00 12.07 7.40
CA PRO A 48 19.51 10.73 7.09
C PRO A 48 18.98 10.52 5.66
N PHE A 49 18.80 11.59 4.88
CA PHE A 49 18.27 11.53 3.51
C PHE A 49 19.23 12.14 2.49
N ARG A 50 20.51 12.33 2.83
CA ARG A 50 21.50 12.81 1.88
C ARG A 50 21.68 11.76 0.79
N SER A 51 21.41 12.12 -0.46
CA SER A 51 21.69 11.26 -1.61
C SER A 51 23.19 11.05 -1.77
N CYS A 52 23.60 9.86 -2.21
CA CYS A 52 25.00 9.60 -2.51
C CYS A 52 25.55 10.52 -3.60
N THR A 53 26.74 11.07 -3.36
CA THR A 53 27.50 11.91 -4.29
C THR A 53 28.89 11.32 -4.53
N ALA A 54 29.67 11.90 -5.44
CA ALA A 54 31.05 11.46 -5.69
C ALA A 54 31.96 11.59 -4.44
N ASP A 55 31.61 12.48 -3.51
CA ASP A 55 32.33 12.72 -2.25
C ASP A 55 31.87 11.79 -1.11
N SER A 56 30.87 10.93 -1.32
CA SER A 56 30.35 10.04 -0.28
C SER A 56 31.27 8.83 -0.10
N THR A 57 31.74 8.59 1.12
CA THR A 57 32.65 7.48 1.44
C THR A 57 31.94 6.14 1.65
N SER A 58 30.64 6.17 1.96
CA SER A 58 29.81 4.98 2.12
C SER A 58 28.38 5.25 1.66
N CYS A 59 27.82 4.29 0.93
CA CYS A 59 26.48 4.40 0.34
C CYS A 59 25.67 3.16 0.68
N GLU A 60 24.51 3.36 1.32
CA GLU A 60 23.52 2.31 1.50
C GLU A 60 22.68 2.18 0.22
N GLY A 61 22.52 0.95 -0.25
CA GLY A 61 21.71 0.64 -1.42
C GLY A 61 20.21 0.73 -1.16
N PRO A 62 19.37 0.51 -2.20
CA PRO A 62 17.94 0.44 -2.01
C PRO A 62 17.59 -0.68 -1.02
N ASN A 63 16.69 -0.39 -0.07
CA ASN A 63 16.21 -1.36 0.90
C ASN A 63 15.14 -2.25 0.26
N VAL A 64 15.60 -3.30 -0.42
CA VAL A 64 14.75 -4.26 -1.14
C VAL A 64 13.74 -4.92 -0.20
N VAL A 65 14.13 -5.22 1.04
CA VAL A 65 13.24 -5.83 2.03
C VAL A 65 12.06 -4.89 2.35
N ALA A 66 12.35 -3.61 2.62
CA ALA A 66 11.32 -2.60 2.86
C ALA A 66 10.41 -2.41 1.64
N MET A 67 10.98 -2.42 0.42
CA MET A 67 10.19 -2.35 -0.81
C MET A 67 9.22 -3.53 -0.96
N ILE A 68 9.67 -4.75 -0.69
CA ILE A 68 8.83 -5.97 -0.72
C ILE A 68 7.70 -5.84 0.32
N ILE A 69 8.03 -5.44 1.55
CA ILE A 69 7.05 -5.26 2.62
C ILE A 69 5.98 -4.25 2.20
N CYS A 70 6.37 -3.10 1.61
CA CYS A 70 5.42 -2.11 1.12
C CYS A 70 4.47 -2.70 0.05
N GLY A 71 4.99 -3.49 -0.88
CA GLY A 71 4.19 -4.19 -1.88
C GLY A 71 3.17 -5.16 -1.26
N LEU A 72 3.61 -5.94 -0.26
CA LEU A 72 2.72 -6.87 0.47
C LEU A 72 1.63 -6.14 1.24
N VAL A 73 1.93 -4.99 1.85
CA VAL A 73 0.93 -4.15 2.54
C VAL A 73 -0.15 -3.67 1.57
N VAL A 74 0.25 -3.20 0.37
CA VAL A 74 -0.70 -2.76 -0.65
C VAL A 74 -1.60 -3.91 -1.10
N LEU A 75 -0.99 -5.07 -1.42
CA LEU A 75 -1.72 -6.28 -1.81
C LEU A 75 -2.68 -6.77 -0.73
N ALA A 76 -2.28 -6.75 0.54
CA ALA A 76 -3.14 -7.12 1.66
C ALA A 76 -4.36 -6.19 1.76
N GLY A 77 -4.17 -4.86 1.62
CA GLY A 77 -5.28 -3.92 1.59
C GLY A 77 -6.27 -4.16 0.44
N LEU A 78 -5.76 -4.44 -0.77
CA LEU A 78 -6.58 -4.73 -1.94
C LEU A 78 -7.37 -6.04 -1.80
N THR A 79 -6.73 -7.09 -1.26
CA THR A 79 -7.42 -8.37 -1.01
C THR A 79 -8.51 -8.23 0.05
N LEU A 80 -8.29 -7.44 1.10
CA LEU A 80 -9.32 -7.12 2.09
C LEU A 80 -10.50 -6.35 1.49
N ALA A 81 -10.25 -5.36 0.63
CA ALA A 81 -11.30 -4.62 -0.07
C ALA A 81 -12.13 -5.55 -0.98
N ALA A 82 -11.47 -6.43 -1.73
CA ALA A 82 -12.13 -7.42 -2.57
C ALA A 82 -12.99 -8.40 -1.75
N LEU A 83 -12.44 -8.92 -0.64
CA LEU A 83 -13.16 -9.83 0.27
C LEU A 83 -14.38 -9.14 0.90
N ALA A 84 -14.25 -7.87 1.29
CA ALA A 84 -15.38 -7.09 1.83
C ALA A 84 -16.49 -6.93 0.79
N GLY A 85 -16.14 -6.58 -0.46
CA GLY A 85 -17.11 -6.47 -1.54
C GLY A 85 -17.80 -7.78 -1.87
N ILE A 86 -17.05 -8.89 -1.93
CA ILE A 86 -17.60 -10.23 -2.17
C ILE A 86 -18.57 -10.62 -1.05
N ARG A 87 -18.18 -10.42 0.22
CA ARG A 87 -19.03 -10.73 1.38
C ARG A 87 -20.31 -9.91 1.38
N ALA A 88 -20.23 -8.61 1.07
CA ALA A 88 -21.40 -7.74 1.02
C ALA A 88 -22.34 -8.01 -0.17
N ALA A 89 -21.83 -8.62 -1.25
CA ALA A 89 -22.62 -9.02 -2.40
C ALA A 89 -23.29 -10.40 -2.27
N ARG A 90 -23.02 -11.16 -1.20
CA ARG A 90 -23.61 -12.50 -0.99
C ARG A 90 -25.13 -12.40 -0.79
N PRO A 91 -25.91 -13.39 -1.28
CA PRO A 91 -27.31 -13.51 -0.92
C PRO A 91 -27.42 -13.78 0.58
N ARG A 92 -28.36 -13.11 1.26
CA ARG A 92 -28.78 -13.55 2.60
C ARG A 92 -29.60 -14.82 2.41
N THR A 93 -29.09 -15.96 2.84
CA THR A 93 -29.93 -17.15 3.02
C THR A 93 -30.90 -16.88 4.16
N PRO A 94 -32.20 -17.23 4.02
CA PRO A 94 -33.18 -17.15 5.10
C PRO A 94 -32.80 -18.06 6.28
#